data_AF-A0A8J9WU57-F1
#
_entry.id   AF-A0A8J9WU57-F1
#
_cell.length_a   1.000
_cell.length_b   1.000
_cell.length_c   1.000
_cell.angle_alpha   90.00
_cell.angle_beta   90.00
_cell.angle_gamma   90.00
#
_symmetry.space_group_name_H-M   'P 1'
#
loop_
_entity.id
_entity.type
_entity.pdbx_description
1 polymer ?
#
loop_
_entity_poly.entity_id
_entity_poly.type
_entity_poly.pdbx_seq_one_letter_code
_entity_poly.pdbx_strand_id
1 'polypeptide(L)'
;MALRPRDGNHPSKDAKDDDIVRHSVEMRRARDKEPFINRWIVFQAEHNILMHPFHMLGVAGVFGGSLFSAMHGSLVTSSLIRETTENESANAGYKFGQEEETYNIVAAHGYFGRLIFQYASFNNSRSLHFFLAAWPVVGIWFTALGISTMAFNLNGFGMSPCAV
;
A
#
# COMPACT_ATOMS: atom_id res chain seq x y z
N MET A 1 72.48 28.64 5.24
CA MET A 1 71.11 28.48 5.77
C MET A 1 70.12 28.87 4.68
N ALA A 2 69.41 27.88 4.12
CA ALA A 2 68.11 27.99 3.44
C ALA A 2 67.86 26.68 2.68
N LEU A 3 67.41 25.64 3.39
CA LEU A 3 66.79 24.48 2.75
C LEU A 3 65.42 24.93 2.24
N ARG A 4 65.20 24.87 0.92
CA ARG A 4 63.86 25.07 0.35
C ARG A 4 62.94 23.95 0.82
N PRO A 5 61.70 24.24 1.26
CA PRO A 5 60.74 23.20 1.59
C PRO A 5 60.29 22.52 0.29
N ARG A 6 60.32 21.17 0.30
CA ARG A 6 59.76 20.33 -0.75
C ARG A 6 58.24 20.35 -0.58
N ASP A 7 57.58 21.22 -1.31
CA ASP A 7 56.13 21.25 -1.52
C ASP A 7 55.69 20.08 -2.42
N GLY A 8 55.88 18.87 -1.92
CA GLY A 8 55.40 17.64 -2.55
C GLY A 8 54.14 17.15 -1.85
N ASN A 9 53.05 17.91 -1.90
CA ASN A 9 51.78 17.47 -1.33
C ASN A 9 51.09 16.47 -2.28
N HIS A 10 51.67 15.28 -2.43
CA HIS A 10 50.96 14.15 -3.02
C HIS A 10 50.37 13.32 -1.88
N PRO A 11 49.02 13.30 -1.74
CA PRO A 11 48.39 12.56 -0.66
C PRO A 11 48.77 11.08 -0.74
N SER A 12 49.09 10.50 0.42
CA SER A 12 49.35 9.07 0.56
C SER A 12 48.14 8.27 0.08
N LYS A 13 48.36 7.02 -0.35
CA LYS A 13 47.27 6.15 -0.83
C LYS A 13 46.16 6.01 0.22
N ASP A 14 46.53 5.88 1.49
CA ASP A 14 45.61 5.76 2.62
C ASP A 14 44.70 7.00 2.76
N ALA A 15 45.24 8.21 2.53
CA ALA A 15 44.45 9.43 2.55
C ALA A 15 43.43 9.52 1.40
N LYS A 16 43.76 8.94 0.23
CA LYS A 16 42.82 8.87 -0.90
C LYS A 16 41.71 7.85 -0.64
N ASP A 17 42.04 6.73 -0.01
CA ASP A 17 41.05 5.70 0.34
C ASP A 17 40.08 6.21 1.42
N ASP A 18 40.57 6.95 2.41
CA ASP A 18 39.74 7.63 3.42
C ASP A 18 38.78 8.65 2.80
N ASP A 19 39.23 9.43 1.83
CA ASP A 19 38.37 10.40 1.12
C ASP A 19 37.32 9.70 0.25
N ILE A 20 37.65 8.59 -0.41
CA ILE A 20 36.68 7.76 -1.15
C ILE A 20 35.62 7.19 -0.21
N VAL A 21 36.03 6.66 0.94
CA VAL A 21 35.11 6.12 1.94
C VAL A 21 34.21 7.23 2.48
N ARG A 22 34.76 8.39 2.86
CA ARG A 22 33.98 9.56 3.33
C ARG A 22 32.99 10.03 2.28
N HIS A 23 33.43 10.22 1.05
CA HIS A 23 32.56 10.63 -0.04
C HIS A 23 31.46 9.59 -0.32
N SER A 24 31.75 8.28 -0.23
CA SER A 24 30.74 7.23 -0.38
C SER A 24 29.72 7.20 0.77
N VAL A 25 30.13 7.55 1.99
CA VAL A 25 29.26 7.66 3.17
C VAL A 25 28.39 8.91 3.07
N GLU A 26 28.95 10.04 2.64
CA GLU A 26 28.21 11.28 2.40
C GLU A 26 27.21 11.12 1.26
N MET A 27 27.58 10.45 0.18
CA MET A 27 26.68 10.12 -0.93
C MET A 27 25.52 9.21 -0.50
N ARG A 28 25.76 8.22 0.37
CA ARG A 28 24.69 7.40 0.97
C ARG A 28 23.79 8.25 1.88
N ARG A 29 24.40 9.08 2.73
CA ARG A 29 23.68 9.97 3.63
C ARG A 29 22.88 11.05 2.90
N ALA A 30 23.32 11.47 1.71
CA ALA A 30 22.57 12.36 0.83
C ALA A 30 21.38 11.64 0.18
N ARG A 31 21.57 10.40 -0.27
CA ARG A 31 20.50 9.55 -0.81
C ARG A 31 19.39 9.26 0.21
N ASP A 32 19.74 9.07 1.47
CA ASP A 32 18.75 8.85 2.55
C ASP A 32 17.95 10.12 2.89
N LYS A 33 18.47 11.30 2.54
CA LYS A 33 17.79 12.59 2.71
C LYS A 33 16.86 12.95 1.54
N GLU A 34 16.92 12.21 0.43
CA GLU A 34 16.02 12.41 -0.69
C GLU A 34 14.55 12.17 -0.27
N PRO A 35 13.60 12.97 -0.79
CA PRO A 35 12.21 12.83 -0.44
C PRO A 35 11.70 11.45 -0.87
N PHE A 36 10.72 10.93 -0.13
CA PHE A 36 10.12 9.62 -0.40
C PHE A 36 9.68 9.43 -1.86
N ILE A 37 9.11 10.48 -2.47
CA ILE A 37 8.66 10.49 -3.86
C ILE A 37 9.82 10.26 -4.84
N ASN A 38 11.02 10.78 -4.56
CA ASN A 38 12.18 10.59 -5.45
C ASN A 38 12.57 9.11 -5.54
N ARG A 39 12.49 8.36 -4.43
CA ARG A 39 12.72 6.91 -4.45
C ARG A 39 11.79 6.19 -5.42
N TRP A 40 10.52 6.57 -5.48
CA TRP A 40 9.54 5.93 -6.38
C TRP A 40 9.71 6.34 -7.85
N ILE A 41 10.10 7.58 -8.12
CA ILE A 41 10.39 8.04 -9.48
C ILE A 41 11.59 7.27 -10.05
N VAL A 42 12.67 7.17 -9.27
CA VAL A 42 13.86 6.39 -9.65
C VAL A 42 13.50 4.92 -9.78
N PHE A 43 12.71 4.35 -8.85
CA PHE A 43 12.28 2.96 -8.91
C PHE A 43 11.42 2.65 -10.15
N GLN A 44 10.56 3.58 -10.57
CA GLN A 44 9.82 3.46 -11.82
C GLN A 44 10.74 3.52 -13.05
N ALA A 45 11.76 4.38 -13.03
CA ALA A 45 12.72 4.48 -14.13
C ALA A 45 13.60 3.22 -14.26
N GLU A 46 14.01 2.62 -13.13
CA GLU A 46 14.90 1.45 -13.10
C GLU A 46 14.15 0.12 -13.30
N HIS A 47 12.94 0.00 -12.76
CA HIS A 47 12.22 -1.29 -12.69
C HIS A 47 10.87 -1.33 -13.41
N ASN A 48 10.39 -0.20 -13.93
CA ASN A 48 9.08 -0.08 -14.59
C ASN A 48 7.93 -0.67 -13.75
N ILE A 49 7.88 -0.33 -12.46
CA ILE A 49 6.95 -0.92 -11.48
C ILE A 49 5.48 -0.82 -11.90
N LEU A 50 5.07 0.25 -12.58
CA LEU A 50 3.69 0.44 -13.04
C LEU A 50 3.23 -0.68 -13.98
N MET A 51 4.15 -1.31 -14.72
CA MET A 51 3.88 -2.42 -15.63
C MET A 51 4.12 -3.79 -14.99
N HIS A 52 4.44 -3.85 -13.69
CA HIS A 52 4.64 -5.12 -12.99
C HIS A 52 3.30 -5.67 -12.49
N PRO A 53 2.94 -6.94 -12.81
CA PRO A 53 1.62 -7.50 -12.46
C PRO A 53 1.38 -7.52 -10.94
N PHE A 54 2.41 -7.78 -10.14
CA PHE A 54 2.26 -7.76 -8.68
C PHE A 54 1.97 -6.35 -8.12
N HIS A 55 2.46 -5.29 -8.77
CA HIS A 55 2.09 -3.93 -8.40
C HIS A 55 0.63 -3.64 -8.77
N MET A 56 0.18 -4.08 -9.96
CA MET A 56 -1.22 -3.95 -10.37
C MET A 56 -2.18 -4.71 -9.42
N LEU A 57 -1.82 -5.92 -8.98
CA LEU A 57 -2.56 -6.67 -7.96
C LEU A 57 -2.62 -5.91 -6.63
N GLY A 58 -1.51 -5.28 -6.25
CA GLY A 58 -1.42 -4.38 -5.12
C GLY A 58 -2.40 -3.21 -5.17
N VAL A 59 -2.39 -2.50 -6.30
CA VAL A 59 -3.29 -1.38 -6.58
C VAL A 59 -4.76 -1.83 -6.53
N ALA A 60 -5.10 -2.96 -7.14
CA ALA A 60 -6.44 -3.55 -7.06
C ALA A 60 -6.82 -3.95 -5.61
N GLY A 61 -5.86 -4.43 -4.82
CA GLY A 61 -6.05 -4.73 -3.40
C GLY A 61 -6.41 -3.49 -2.57
N VAL A 62 -5.67 -2.39 -2.74
CA VAL A 62 -5.90 -1.14 -1.99
C VAL A 62 -7.17 -0.44 -2.44
N PHE A 63 -7.40 -0.29 -3.74
CA PHE A 63 -8.63 0.31 -4.26
C PHE A 63 -9.87 -0.53 -3.96
N GLY A 64 -9.76 -1.85 -4.09
CA GLY A 64 -10.86 -2.75 -3.69
C GLY A 64 -11.10 -2.71 -2.17
N GLY A 65 -10.04 -2.68 -1.37
CA GLY A 65 -10.15 -2.57 0.09
C GLY A 65 -10.86 -1.30 0.54
N SER A 66 -10.52 -0.13 -0.03
CA SER A 66 -11.21 1.12 0.28
C SER A 66 -12.67 1.12 -0.19
N LEU A 67 -12.94 0.58 -1.38
CA LEU A 67 -14.29 0.40 -1.90
C LEU A 67 -15.14 -0.48 -0.98
N PHE A 68 -14.62 -1.66 -0.60
CA PHE A 68 -15.35 -2.59 0.25
C PHE A 68 -15.52 -2.08 1.69
N SER A 69 -14.56 -1.30 2.20
CA SER A 69 -14.73 -0.59 3.48
C SER A 69 -15.90 0.38 3.43
N ALA A 70 -15.99 1.20 2.37
CA ALA A 70 -17.08 2.15 2.19
C ALA A 70 -18.44 1.44 1.98
N MET A 71 -18.44 0.38 1.17
CA MET A 71 -19.63 -0.45 0.91
C MET A 71 -20.14 -1.12 2.18
N HIS A 72 -19.26 -1.74 2.98
CA HIS A 72 -19.66 -2.41 4.21
C HIS A 72 -20.23 -1.41 5.22
N GLY A 73 -19.53 -0.28 5.43
CA GLY A 73 -19.98 0.78 6.33
C GLY A 73 -21.35 1.34 5.93
N SER A 74 -21.59 1.58 4.63
CA SER A 74 -22.88 2.09 4.15
C SER A 74 -24.01 1.08 4.30
N LEU A 75 -23.78 -0.21 4.00
CA LEU A 75 -24.79 -1.26 4.15
C LEU A 75 -25.18 -1.48 5.61
N VAL A 76 -24.20 -1.56 6.53
CA VAL A 76 -24.48 -1.69 7.97
C VAL A 76 -25.25 -0.48 8.48
N THR A 77 -24.82 0.74 8.14
CA THR A 77 -25.50 1.97 8.59
C THR A 77 -26.92 2.07 8.05
N SER A 78 -27.17 1.63 6.81
CA SER A 78 -28.50 1.67 6.19
C SER A 78 -29.51 0.67 6.76
N SER A 79 -29.04 -0.32 7.50
CA SER A 79 -29.85 -1.43 8.03
C SER A 79 -29.89 -1.49 9.56
N LEU A 80 -29.45 -0.42 10.23
CA LEU A 80 -29.54 -0.29 11.69
C LEU A 80 -31.00 -0.43 12.15
N ILE A 81 -31.20 -1.20 13.21
CA ILE A 81 -32.49 -1.32 13.88
C ILE A 81 -32.72 -0.02 14.66
N ARG A 82 -33.94 0.53 14.57
CA ARG A 82 -34.26 1.81 15.20
C ARG A 82 -34.46 1.60 16.70
N GLU A 83 -33.47 2.01 17.49
CA GLU A 83 -33.48 1.94 18.96
C GLU A 83 -33.55 3.33 19.65
N THR A 84 -33.44 4.42 18.88
CA THR A 84 -33.41 5.80 19.41
C THR A 84 -34.52 6.69 18.81
N THR A 85 -34.70 7.85 19.43
CA THR A 85 -35.57 8.92 18.90
C THR A 85 -34.81 9.81 17.90
N GLU A 86 -35.53 10.66 17.16
CA GLU A 86 -34.93 11.53 16.12
C GLU A 86 -34.03 12.64 16.69
N ASN A 87 -34.20 12.98 17.96
CA ASN A 87 -33.42 14.02 18.64
C ASN A 87 -32.13 13.47 19.29
N GLU A 88 -31.85 12.18 19.13
CA GLU A 88 -30.71 11.49 19.71
C GLU A 88 -29.88 10.83 18.61
N SER A 89 -28.57 10.65 18.85
CA SER A 89 -27.70 9.96 17.90
C SER A 89 -28.07 8.48 17.82
N ALA A 90 -28.17 7.94 16.61
CA ALA A 90 -28.39 6.49 16.39
C ALA A 90 -27.32 5.60 17.06
N ASN A 91 -26.11 6.13 17.29
CA ASN A 91 -25.04 5.40 17.98
C ASN A 91 -25.39 5.09 19.44
N ALA A 92 -26.25 5.88 20.08
CA ALA A 92 -26.70 5.64 21.45
C ALA A 92 -27.62 4.41 21.56
N GLY A 93 -28.15 3.93 20.44
CA GLY A 93 -28.95 2.70 20.37
C GLY A 93 -28.14 1.43 20.63
N TYR A 94 -26.83 1.46 20.35
CA TYR A 94 -25.94 0.33 20.62
C TYR A 94 -25.43 0.38 22.06
N LYS A 95 -25.55 -0.76 22.78
CA LYS A 95 -24.96 -0.94 24.09
C LYS A 95 -23.75 -1.88 24.00
N PHE A 96 -22.63 -1.45 24.57
CA PHE A 96 -21.41 -2.26 24.57
C PHE A 96 -21.63 -3.60 25.29
N GLY A 97 -21.40 -4.70 24.59
CA GLY A 97 -21.57 -6.06 25.11
C GLY A 97 -22.99 -6.63 24.99
N GLN A 98 -23.90 -5.98 24.24
CA GLN A 98 -25.20 -6.57 23.93
C GLN A 98 -25.05 -7.88 23.13
N GLU A 99 -25.98 -8.82 23.34
CA GLU A 99 -25.97 -10.13 22.66
C GLU A 99 -26.57 -10.07 21.25
N GLU A 100 -27.51 -9.15 21.01
CA GLU A 100 -28.23 -9.03 19.74
C GLU A 100 -27.49 -8.17 18.72
N GLU A 101 -27.62 -8.52 17.43
CA GLU A 101 -27.04 -7.74 16.32
C GLU A 101 -27.76 -6.39 16.15
N THR A 102 -27.01 -5.30 16.01
CA THR A 102 -27.53 -3.92 15.90
C THR A 102 -28.15 -3.60 14.53
N TYR A 103 -27.95 -4.46 13.52
CA TYR A 103 -28.41 -4.23 12.15
C TYR A 103 -29.01 -5.50 11.57
N ASN A 104 -29.89 -5.35 10.58
CA ASN A 104 -30.53 -6.48 9.92
C ASN A 104 -29.75 -6.90 8.66
N ILE A 105 -28.95 -7.96 8.79
CA ILE A 105 -28.15 -8.50 7.67
C ILE A 105 -29.00 -8.98 6.50
N VAL A 106 -30.22 -9.48 6.75
CA VAL A 106 -31.13 -9.94 5.68
C VAL A 106 -31.63 -8.76 4.86
N ALA A 107 -31.94 -7.63 5.51
CA ALA A 107 -32.32 -6.40 4.83
C ALA A 107 -31.16 -5.83 3.99
N ALA A 108 -29.95 -5.77 4.56
CA ALA A 108 -28.74 -5.33 3.85
C ALA A 108 -28.43 -6.23 2.64
N HIS A 109 -28.50 -7.55 2.83
CA HIS A 109 -28.30 -8.53 1.76
C HIS A 109 -29.34 -8.37 0.64
N GLY A 110 -30.61 -8.18 0.99
CA GLY A 110 -31.70 -7.97 0.04
C GLY A 110 -31.55 -6.67 -0.76
N TYR A 111 -31.10 -5.58 -0.13
CA TYR A 111 -30.80 -4.33 -0.82
C TYR A 111 -29.65 -4.51 -1.81
N PHE A 112 -28.52 -5.04 -1.35
CA PHE A 112 -27.32 -5.19 -2.20
C PHE A 112 -27.53 -6.23 -3.31
N GLY A 113 -28.23 -7.32 -3.03
CA GLY A 113 -28.57 -8.36 -4.01
C GLY A 113 -29.46 -7.86 -5.14
N ARG A 114 -30.33 -6.87 -4.87
CA ARG A 114 -31.12 -6.17 -5.90
C ARG A 114 -30.32 -5.11 -6.65
N LEU A 115 -29.33 -4.49 -6.01
CA LEU A 115 -28.52 -3.43 -6.61
C LEU A 115 -27.56 -3.96 -7.68
N ILE A 116 -26.93 -5.12 -7.44
CA ILE A 116 -25.93 -5.71 -8.34
C ILE A 116 -26.45 -7.04 -8.91
N PHE A 117 -26.31 -8.14 -8.18
CA PHE A 117 -26.86 -9.45 -8.50
C PHE A 117 -26.99 -10.27 -7.22
N GLN A 118 -28.05 -11.09 -7.09
CA GLN A 118 -28.35 -11.82 -5.85
C GLN A 118 -27.19 -12.71 -5.36
N TYR A 119 -26.47 -13.35 -6.28
CA TYR A 119 -25.34 -14.23 -5.97
C TYR A 119 -24.05 -13.48 -5.61
N ALA A 120 -23.96 -12.20 -5.93
CA ALA A 120 -22.81 -11.36 -5.59
C ALA A 120 -22.89 -10.79 -4.16
N SER A 121 -24.03 -10.99 -3.48
CA SER A 121 -24.28 -10.51 -2.13
C SER A 121 -23.97 -11.58 -1.09
N PHE A 122 -23.32 -11.21 0.01
CA PHE A 122 -23.04 -12.14 1.10
C PHE A 122 -24.25 -12.29 2.03
N ASN A 123 -24.69 -13.52 2.29
CA ASN A 123 -25.74 -13.82 3.27
C ASN A 123 -25.17 -14.38 4.60
N ASN A 124 -23.85 -14.62 4.65
CA ASN A 124 -23.13 -15.08 5.83
C ASN A 124 -22.12 -14.01 6.27
N SER A 125 -22.35 -13.43 7.45
CA SER A 125 -21.49 -12.40 8.03
C SER A 125 -20.02 -12.85 8.15
N ARG A 126 -19.75 -14.11 8.51
CA ARG A 126 -18.38 -14.62 8.67
C ARG A 126 -17.60 -14.63 7.36
N SER A 127 -18.27 -15.05 6.27
CA SER A 127 -17.66 -15.06 4.93
C SER A 127 -17.39 -13.63 4.44
N LEU A 128 -18.32 -12.71 4.68
CA LEU A 128 -18.15 -11.30 4.37
C LEU A 128 -16.94 -10.69 5.09
N HIS A 129 -16.83 -10.88 6.41
CA HIS A 129 -15.72 -10.31 7.18
C HIS A 129 -14.38 -10.97 6.83
N PHE A 130 -14.38 -12.27 6.54
CA PHE A 130 -13.20 -12.95 6.02
C PHE A 130 -12.75 -12.35 4.68
N PHE A 131 -13.68 -12.09 3.76
CA PHE A 131 -13.39 -11.46 2.48
C PHE A 131 -12.83 -10.03 2.64
N LEU A 132 -13.45 -9.23 3.52
CA LEU A 132 -12.98 -7.86 3.83
C LEU A 132 -11.55 -7.85 4.39
N ALA A 133 -11.17 -8.87 5.16
CA ALA A 133 -9.80 -9.01 5.64
C ALA A 133 -8.87 -9.54 4.53
N ALA A 134 -9.27 -10.59 3.82
CA ALA A 134 -8.42 -11.28 2.86
C ALA A 134 -8.05 -10.41 1.65
N TRP A 135 -9.00 -9.64 1.11
CA TRP A 135 -8.79 -8.86 -0.10
C TRP A 135 -7.61 -7.87 -0.03
N PRO A 136 -7.59 -6.90 0.91
CA PRO A 136 -6.47 -5.98 1.02
C PRO A 136 -5.17 -6.68 1.44
N VAL A 137 -5.23 -7.71 2.30
CA VAL A 137 -4.06 -8.44 2.77
C VAL A 137 -3.33 -9.14 1.62
N VAL A 138 -4.07 -9.88 0.78
CA VAL A 138 -3.50 -10.58 -0.38
C VAL A 138 -2.91 -9.57 -1.37
N GLY A 139 -3.57 -8.44 -1.61
CA GLY A 139 -3.05 -7.38 -2.47
C GLY A 139 -1.71 -6.83 -1.98
N ILE A 140 -1.59 -6.49 -0.70
CA ILE A 140 -0.34 -5.98 -0.11
C ILE A 140 0.77 -7.04 -0.14
N TRP A 141 0.45 -8.31 0.07
CA TRP A 141 1.43 -9.40 -0.07
C TRP A 141 2.01 -9.45 -1.48
N PHE A 142 1.19 -9.34 -2.52
CA PHE A 142 1.71 -9.28 -3.88
C PHE A 142 2.58 -8.05 -4.12
N THR A 143 2.19 -6.85 -3.66
CA THR A 143 3.07 -5.67 -3.75
C THR A 143 4.42 -5.90 -3.11
N ALA A 144 4.44 -6.48 -1.90
CA ALA A 144 5.67 -6.78 -1.16
C ALA A 144 6.55 -7.81 -1.90
N LEU A 145 5.93 -8.85 -2.47
CA LEU A 145 6.62 -9.82 -3.32
C LEU A 145 7.18 -9.15 -4.59
N GLY A 146 6.44 -8.24 -5.22
CA GLY A 146 6.89 -7.48 -6.39
C GLY A 146 8.13 -6.63 -6.11
N ILE A 147 8.14 -5.90 -5.00
CA ILE A 147 9.34 -5.14 -4.57
C ILE A 147 10.51 -6.11 -4.32
N SER A 148 10.24 -7.26 -3.69
CA SER A 148 11.25 -8.28 -3.41
C SER A 148 11.85 -8.89 -4.68
N THR A 149 11.07 -9.12 -5.74
CA THR A 149 11.57 -9.65 -7.02
C THR A 149 12.33 -8.60 -7.83
N MET A 150 11.86 -7.34 -7.82
CA MET A 150 12.56 -6.23 -8.47
C MET A 150 13.91 -5.92 -7.82
N ALA A 151 14.10 -6.21 -6.53
CA ALA A 151 15.40 -6.15 -5.87
C ALA A 151 16.46 -7.07 -6.51
N PHE A 152 16.02 -8.12 -7.22
CA PHE A 152 16.86 -9.01 -8.02
C PHE A 152 16.74 -8.76 -9.53
N ASN A 153 16.34 -7.55 -9.93
CA ASN A 153 16.20 -7.09 -11.32
C ASN A 153 15.18 -7.86 -12.18
N LEU A 154 14.19 -8.50 -11.57
CA LEU A 154 13.02 -9.02 -12.28
C LEU A 154 11.98 -7.89 -12.42
N ASN A 155 12.11 -7.15 -13.52
CA ASN A 155 11.40 -5.89 -13.76
C ASN A 155 10.00 -6.10 -14.38
N GLY A 156 9.20 -5.03 -14.42
CA GLY A 156 7.90 -5.02 -15.09
C GLY A 156 8.00 -5.20 -16.61
N PHE A 157 6.88 -5.49 -17.27
CA PHE A 157 6.86 -5.74 -18.72
C PHE A 157 7.46 -4.57 -19.51
N GLY A 158 8.39 -4.87 -20.42
CA GLY A 158 8.93 -3.92 -21.39
C GLY A 158 8.16 -3.97 -22.69
N MET A 159 7.42 -2.91 -23.03
CA MET A 159 6.77 -2.75 -24.34
C MET A 159 7.61 -1.83 -25.22
N SER A 160 8.83 -2.25 -25.59
CA SER A 160 9.49 -1.71 -26.79
C SER A 160 8.66 -2.11 -28.02
N PRO A 161 8.77 -1.44 -29.19
CA PRO A 161 7.77 -1.56 -30.25
C PRO A 161 7.52 -3.03 -30.63
N CYS A 162 6.33 -3.53 -30.28
CA CYS A 162 5.85 -4.86 -30.63
C CYS A 162 5.18 -4.87 -32.02
N ALA A 163 5.16 -3.71 -32.69
CA ALA A 163 4.77 -3.57 -34.08
C ALA A 163 6.03 -3.24 -34.89
N VAL A 164 6.44 -4.21 -35.72
CA VAL A 164 7.31 -3.99 -36.88
C VAL A 164 6.42 -3.86 -38.10
#